data_AF-A0A7G6Y551-F1
#
_entry.id   AF-A0A7G6Y551-F1
#
_cell.length_a   1.000
_cell.length_b   1.000
_cell.length_c   1.000
_cell.angle_alpha   90.00
_cell.angle_beta   90.00
_cell.angle_gamma   90.00
#
_symmetry.space_group_name_H-M   'P 1'
#
loop_
_entity.id
_entity.type
_entity.pdbx_description
1 polymer ?
#
loop_
_entity_poly.entity_id
_entity_poly.type
_entity_poly.pdbx_seq_one_letter_code
_entity_poly.pdbx_strand_id
1 'polypeptide(L)'
;MIWKRNPKRHDVAEPRLKPTLDKQRPARADEDDPVRRLRYQAAVHVGSIYAGHSLRAGFLTEATNNRASIFKMQDVSQHKSMQALSEYVRRAELFDDHAGAQFL
;
A
#
# COMPACT_ATOMS: atom_id res chain seq x y z
N MET A 1 59.41 -11.93 35.42
CA MET A 1 58.43 -11.05 36.10
C MET A 1 57.16 -11.85 36.32
N ILE A 2 56.84 -12.20 37.56
CA ILE A 2 55.83 -13.19 37.96
C ILE A 2 54.49 -12.46 38.11
N TRP A 3 53.51 -12.74 37.23
CA TRP A 3 52.16 -12.18 37.38
C TRP A 3 51.36 -13.02 38.38
N LYS A 4 51.09 -12.43 39.55
CA LYS A 4 50.21 -13.02 40.59
C LYS A 4 48.78 -13.11 40.06
N ARG A 5 48.21 -14.31 40.12
CA ARG A 5 46.78 -14.61 39.94
C ARG A 5 45.98 -13.87 41.01
N ASN A 6 45.06 -12.98 40.63
CA ASN A 6 44.13 -12.32 41.56
C ASN A 6 42.79 -13.11 41.63
N PRO A 7 42.40 -13.67 42.79
CA PRO A 7 41.24 -14.55 42.93
C PRO A 7 39.99 -13.75 43.34
N LYS A 8 39.43 -12.99 42.41
CA LYS A 8 38.13 -12.33 42.59
C LYS A 8 37.26 -12.62 41.36
N ARG A 9 36.78 -13.86 41.29
CA ARG A 9 35.55 -14.16 40.55
C ARG A 9 34.42 -13.41 41.26
N HIS A 10 34.03 -12.27 40.72
CA HIS A 10 32.71 -11.75 41.00
C HIS A 10 31.78 -12.35 39.95
N ASP A 11 30.84 -13.17 40.41
CA ASP A 11 29.71 -13.66 39.65
C ASP A 11 29.16 -12.54 38.78
N VAL A 12 29.27 -12.71 37.47
CA VAL A 12 28.53 -11.90 36.52
C VAL A 12 27.11 -12.44 36.60
N ALA A 13 26.29 -11.79 37.42
CA ALA A 13 24.86 -12.09 37.51
C ALA A 13 24.27 -12.09 36.10
N GLU A 14 23.75 -13.23 35.66
CA GLU A 14 23.00 -13.34 34.42
C GLU A 14 21.89 -12.28 34.41
N PRO A 15 21.71 -11.51 33.31
CA PRO A 15 20.59 -10.61 33.23
C PRO A 15 19.31 -11.46 33.26
N ARG A 16 18.55 -11.37 34.36
CA ARG A 16 17.18 -11.88 34.45
C ARG A 16 16.42 -11.35 33.23
N LEU A 17 16.18 -12.25 32.27
CA LEU A 17 15.25 -12.03 31.19
C LEU A 17 13.93 -11.59 31.83
N LYS A 18 13.55 -10.33 31.61
CA LYS A 18 12.21 -9.87 31.94
C LYS A 18 11.24 -10.80 31.18
N PRO A 19 10.16 -11.29 31.79
CA PRO A 19 9.15 -12.03 31.05
C PRO A 19 8.62 -11.11 29.97
N THR A 20 9.10 -11.31 28.75
CA THR A 20 8.68 -10.57 27.57
C THR A 20 7.23 -10.91 27.36
N LEU A 21 6.38 -9.90 27.55
CA LEU A 21 5.02 -9.81 27.06
C LEU A 21 4.25 -11.12 27.22
N ASP A 22 3.56 -11.23 28.36
CA ASP A 22 2.43 -12.15 28.50
C ASP A 22 1.72 -12.25 27.16
N LYS A 23 1.91 -13.40 26.50
CA LYS A 23 1.15 -13.78 25.34
C LYS A 23 -0.26 -13.99 25.89
N GLN A 24 -0.99 -12.89 26.01
CA GLN A 24 -2.41 -12.90 25.73
C GLN A 24 -2.59 -13.29 24.27
N ARG A 25 -2.26 -14.54 23.97
CA ARG A 25 -2.81 -15.28 22.86
C ARG A 25 -4.27 -15.42 23.27
N PRO A 26 -5.21 -14.68 22.63
CA PRO A 26 -6.60 -14.94 22.90
C PRO A 26 -6.83 -16.44 22.66
N ALA A 27 -7.47 -17.06 23.65
CA ALA A 27 -7.87 -18.45 23.57
C ALA A 27 -8.62 -18.68 22.25
N ARG A 28 -8.53 -19.89 21.70
CA ARG A 28 -9.12 -20.39 20.44
C ARG A 28 -10.61 -20.03 20.27
N ALA A 29 -10.91 -18.77 19.96
CA ALA A 29 -12.25 -18.21 19.80
C ALA A 29 -12.37 -17.39 18.50
N ASP A 30 -11.37 -17.50 17.61
CA ASP A 30 -11.11 -16.50 16.59
C ASP A 30 -11.10 -17.06 15.16
N GLU A 31 -11.32 -18.37 14.98
CA GLU A 31 -11.43 -18.97 13.64
C GLU A 31 -12.80 -18.69 12.99
N ASP A 32 -13.84 -18.47 13.81
CA ASP A 32 -15.21 -18.23 13.37
C ASP A 32 -15.76 -16.87 13.87
N ASP A 33 -14.91 -15.86 14.10
CA ASP A 33 -15.43 -14.51 14.41
C ASP A 33 -16.16 -13.96 13.17
N PRO A 34 -17.51 -13.86 13.19
CA PRO A 34 -18.28 -13.43 12.02
C PRO A 34 -17.96 -11.98 11.67
N VAL A 35 -17.54 -11.17 12.64
CA VAL A 35 -17.19 -9.77 12.43
C VAL A 35 -15.84 -9.66 11.72
N ARG A 36 -14.84 -10.46 12.11
CA ARG A 36 -13.57 -10.56 11.35
C ARG A 36 -13.79 -11.07 9.94
N ARG A 37 -14.63 -12.10 9.77
CA ARG A 37 -14.94 -12.64 8.45
C ARG A 37 -15.62 -11.61 7.56
N LEU A 38 -16.59 -10.87 8.09
CA LEU A 38 -17.26 -9.78 7.37
C LEU A 38 -16.28 -8.64 7.03
N ARG A 39 -15.40 -8.24 7.96
CA ARG A 39 -14.37 -7.23 7.70
C ARG A 39 -13.40 -7.66 6.60
N TYR A 40 -12.95 -8.90 6.62
CA TYR A 40 -12.06 -9.45 5.59
C TYR A 40 -12.76 -9.50 4.23
N GLN A 41 -14.00 -10.01 4.17
CA GLN A 41 -14.79 -10.03 2.94
C GLN A 41 -15.03 -8.62 2.39
N ALA A 42 -15.35 -7.64 3.26
CA ALA A 42 -15.50 -6.25 2.87
C ALA A 42 -14.19 -5.65 2.35
N ALA A 43 -13.05 -5.91 3.01
CA ALA A 43 -11.74 -5.43 2.56
C ALA A 43 -11.34 -6.05 1.20
N VAL A 44 -11.57 -7.35 1.01
CA VAL A 44 -11.35 -8.03 -0.27
C VAL A 44 -12.29 -7.49 -1.34
N HIS A 45 -13.56 -7.23 -1.01
CA HIS A 45 -14.52 -6.67 -1.94
C HIS A 45 -14.16 -5.24 -2.34
N VAL A 46 -13.82 -4.36 -1.39
CA VAL A 46 -13.34 -2.99 -1.65
C VAL A 46 -12.05 -3.02 -2.48
N GLY A 47 -11.11 -3.91 -2.15
CA GLY A 47 -9.93 -4.16 -2.97
C GLY A 47 -10.30 -4.64 -4.37
N SER A 48 -11.27 -5.53 -4.53
CA SER A 48 -11.70 -6.01 -5.84
C SER A 48 -12.40 -4.93 -6.68
N ILE A 49 -13.09 -3.99 -6.06
CA ILE A 49 -13.86 -2.92 -6.74
C ILE A 49 -12.95 -1.73 -7.10
N TYR A 50 -11.96 -1.42 -6.27
CA TYR A 50 -11.11 -0.21 -6.41
C TYR A 50 -9.62 -0.48 -6.66
N ALA A 51 -9.13 -1.72 -6.51
CA ALA A 51 -7.70 -1.98 -6.68
C ALA A 51 -7.32 -2.19 -8.16
N GLY A 52 -6.06 -1.85 -8.46
CA GLY A 52 -5.39 -2.06 -9.74
C GLY A 52 -5.97 -1.25 -10.90
N HIS A 53 -7.19 -1.58 -11.29
CA HIS A 53 -7.87 -1.00 -12.44
C HIS A 53 -8.30 0.44 -12.19
N SER A 54 -8.92 0.74 -11.04
CA SER A 54 -9.36 2.11 -10.72
C SER A 54 -8.18 3.04 -10.47
N LEU A 55 -7.09 2.54 -9.86
CA LEU A 55 -5.83 3.28 -9.71
C LEU A 55 -5.18 3.60 -11.07
N ARG A 56 -5.10 2.60 -11.96
CA ARG A 56 -4.55 2.78 -13.31
C ARG A 56 -5.39 3.77 -14.11
N ALA A 57 -6.71 3.67 -14.05
CA ALA A 57 -7.62 4.59 -14.72
C ALA A 57 -7.44 6.03 -14.21
N GLY A 58 -7.43 6.22 -12.88
CA GLY A 58 -7.20 7.53 -12.27
C GLY A 58 -5.83 8.12 -12.63
N PHE A 59 -4.77 7.31 -12.56
CA PHE A 59 -3.43 7.72 -12.95
C PHE A 59 -3.35 8.20 -14.41
N LEU A 60 -3.98 7.48 -15.35
CA LEU A 60 -3.98 7.87 -16.76
C LEU A 60 -4.81 9.13 -17.02
N THR A 61 -5.96 9.28 -16.39
CA THR A 61 -6.76 10.51 -16.49
C THR A 61 -5.98 11.72 -15.99
N GLU A 62 -5.32 11.60 -14.83
CA GLU A 62 -4.49 12.69 -14.28
C GLU A 62 -3.25 12.98 -15.14
N ALA A 63 -2.60 11.96 -15.71
CA ALA A 63 -1.48 12.17 -16.62
C ALA A 63 -1.90 12.97 -17.87
N THR A 64 -3.07 12.66 -18.42
CA THR A 64 -3.65 13.41 -19.53
C THR A 64 -4.00 14.84 -19.15
N ASN A 65 -4.64 15.07 -17.99
CA ASN A 65 -4.98 16.41 -17.51
C ASN A 65 -3.73 17.29 -17.37
N ASN A 66 -2.61 16.68 -16.96
CA ASN A 66 -1.29 17.34 -16.89
C ASN A 66 -0.59 17.49 -18.25
N ARG A 67 -1.30 17.24 -19.36
CA ARG A 67 -0.79 17.33 -20.75
C ARG A 67 0.44 16.44 -20.99
N ALA A 68 0.53 15.30 -20.31
CA ALA A 68 1.58 14.33 -20.60
C ALA A 68 1.39 13.74 -22.01
N SER A 69 2.47 13.53 -22.74
CA SER A 69 2.39 12.89 -24.06
C SER A 69 1.95 11.44 -23.93
N ILE A 70 1.15 10.97 -24.89
CA ILE A 70 0.63 9.59 -24.90
C ILE A 70 1.77 8.56 -24.85
N PHE A 71 2.90 8.84 -25.51
CA PHE A 71 4.09 7.99 -25.47
C PHE A 71 4.68 7.85 -24.06
N LYS A 72 4.71 8.94 -23.29
CA LYS A 72 5.19 8.92 -21.90
C LYS A 72 4.21 8.20 -20.98
N MET A 73 2.91 8.37 -21.22
CA MET A 73 1.87 7.60 -20.51
C MET A 73 1.99 6.11 -20.79
N GLN A 74 2.30 5.73 -22.04
CA GLN A 74 2.51 4.35 -22.44
C GLN A 74 3.71 3.71 -21.74
N ASP A 75 4.83 4.42 -21.68
CA ASP A 75 6.06 3.97 -21.02
C ASP A 75 5.85 3.71 -19.53
N VAL A 76 5.19 4.63 -18.81
CA VAL A 76 4.98 4.48 -17.36
C VAL A 76 3.88 3.46 -17.02
N SER A 77 2.81 3.39 -17.82
CA SER A 77 1.68 2.48 -17.55
C SER A 77 1.85 1.08 -18.16
N GLN A 78 2.84 0.89 -19.04
CA GLN A 78 3.13 -0.35 -19.77
C GLN A 78 1.90 -0.88 -20.55
N HIS A 79 1.10 0.03 -21.12
CA HIS A 79 0.01 -0.36 -22.03
C HIS A 79 0.55 -0.82 -23.38
N LYS A 80 0.12 -2.00 -23.82
CA LYS A 80 0.49 -2.56 -25.12
C LYS A 80 -0.18 -1.86 -26.30
N SER A 81 -1.33 -1.24 -26.08
CA SER A 81 -2.12 -0.59 -27.12
C SER A 81 -2.30 0.89 -26.83
N MET A 82 -1.96 1.70 -27.82
CA MET A 82 -2.22 3.14 -27.83
C MET A 82 -3.71 3.47 -27.90
N GLN A 83 -4.51 2.57 -28.49
CA GLN A 83 -5.96 2.74 -28.59
C GLN A 83 -6.65 2.69 -27.22
N ALA A 84 -6.09 1.92 -26.27
CA ALA A 84 -6.60 1.91 -24.90
C ALA A 84 -6.29 3.22 -24.15
N LEU A 85 -5.19 3.90 -24.50
CA LEU A 85 -4.81 5.19 -23.91
C LEU A 85 -5.61 6.35 -24.51
N SER A 86 -5.95 6.29 -25.80
CA SER A 86 -6.66 7.38 -26.49
C SER A 86 -8.04 7.67 -25.90
N GLU A 87 -8.71 6.68 -25.32
CA GLU A 87 -9.99 6.88 -24.63
C GLU A 87 -9.88 7.77 -23.38
N TYR A 88 -8.75 7.71 -22.67
CA TYR A 88 -8.49 8.59 -21.52
C TYR A 88 -8.13 9.99 -21.98
N VAL A 89 -7.40 10.10 -23.10
CA VAL A 89 -7.03 11.37 -23.70
C VAL A 89 -8.25 12.15 -24.15
N ARG A 90 -9.08 11.52 -24.99
CA ARG A 90 -10.31 12.10 -25.50
C ARG A 90 -11.27 12.50 -24.38
N ARG A 91 -11.34 11.73 -23.30
CA ARG A 91 -12.19 12.05 -22.14
C ARG A 91 -11.70 13.29 -21.39
N ALA A 92 -10.39 13.51 -21.27
CA ALA A 92 -9.88 14.72 -20.63
C ALA A 92 -10.07 15.95 -21.52
N GLU A 93 -9.80 15.83 -22.82
CA GLU A 93 -9.99 16.92 -23.80
C GLU A 93 -11.45 17.38 -23.89
N LEU A 94 -12.40 16.47 -23.63
CA LEU A 94 -13.83 16.80 -23.50
C LEU A 94 -14.12 17.87 -22.46
N PHE A 95 -13.25 18.04 -21.47
CA PHE A 95 -13.37 19.04 -20.42
C PHE A 95 -12.38 20.21 -20.59
N ASP A 96 -11.49 20.17 -21.58
CA ASP A 96 -10.60 21.29 -21.89
C ASP A 96 -11.36 22.34 -22.72
N ASP A 97 -11.26 23.62 -22.35
CA ASP A 97 -11.96 24.74 -23.00
C ASP A 97 -13.49 24.55 -23.15
N HIS A 98 -14.12 23.86 -22.19
CA HIS A 98 -15.55 23.61 -22.25
C HIS A 98 -16.37 24.89 -21.98
N ALA A 99 -17.48 25.08 -22.69
CA ALA A 99 -18.31 26.29 -22.60
C ALA A 99 -18.85 26.63 -21.19
N GLY A 100 -18.94 25.64 -20.29
CA GLY A 100 -19.29 25.83 -18.89
C GLY A 100 -18.17 26.31 -17.96
N ALA A 101 -16.94 26.53 -18.46
CA ALA A 101 -15.77 26.80 -17.62
C ALA A 101 -15.82 28.17 -16.92
N GLN A 102 -16.67 29.07 -17.40
CA GLN A 102 -16.94 30.37 -16.79
C GLN A 102 -18.21 30.39 -15.94
N PHE A 103 -18.94 29.26 -15.87
CA PHE A 103 -20.28 29.18 -15.26
C PHE A 103 -20.34 28.26 -14.02
N LEU A 104 -19.41 27.30 -13.89
CA LEU A 104 -19.23 26.42 -12.72
C LEU A 104 -17.99 26.82 -11.91
#